data_AF-A0A537PVQ9-F1
#
_entry.id   AF-A0A537PVQ9-F1
#
_cell.length_a   1.000
_cell.length_b   1.000
_cell.length_c   1.000
_cell.angle_alpha   90.00
_cell.angle_beta   90.00
_cell.angle_gamma   90.00
#
_symmetry.space_group_name_H-M   'P 1'
#
loop_
_entity.id
_entity.type
_entity.pdbx_description
1 polymer ?
#
loop_
_entity_poly.entity_id
_entity_poly.type
_entity_poly.pdbx_seq_one_letter_code
_entity_poly.pdbx_strand_id
1 'polypeptide(L)' 'MPAMTASAALPISSGDLIADRRYAIARELERRGEFFAAADLLAQALERAPGFGVAWFALADIREHLGDRAGAGEAFRR' A
#
# COMPACT_ATOMS: atom_id res chain seq x y z
N MET A 1 6.25 -22.20 -32.64
CA MET A 1 5.31 -22.03 -31.52
C MET A 1 5.59 -20.69 -30.86
N PRO A 2 4.68 -19.69 -30.87
CA PRO A 2 4.90 -18.46 -30.10
C PRO A 2 4.41 -18.68 -28.66
N ALA A 3 5.21 -18.34 -27.64
CA ALA A 3 4.78 -18.42 -26.24
C ALA A 3 4.98 -17.09 -25.53
N MET A 4 3.85 -16.50 -25.15
CA MET A 4 3.63 -15.57 -24.04
C MET A 4 4.53 -14.33 -23.96
N THR A 5 4.07 -13.26 -24.60
CA THR A 5 4.21 -11.92 -24.01
C THR A 5 3.37 -11.90 -22.74
N ALA A 6 3.97 -12.31 -21.61
CA ALA A 6 3.43 -11.94 -20.32
C ALA A 6 3.38 -10.41 -20.31
N SER A 7 2.17 -9.86 -20.28
CA SER A 7 2.00 -8.45 -19.97
C SER A 7 2.53 -8.28 -18.55
N ALA A 8 3.80 -7.88 -18.44
CA ALA A 8 4.40 -7.60 -17.17
C ALA A 8 3.72 -6.33 -16.67
N ALA A 9 2.72 -6.50 -15.82
CA ALA A 9 2.21 -5.40 -15.02
C ALA A 9 3.45 -4.76 -14.39
N LEU A 10 3.72 -3.51 -14.75
CA LEU A 10 4.88 -2.79 -14.23
C LEU A 10 4.81 -2.87 -12.70
N PRO A 11 5.90 -3.26 -12.02
CA PRO A 11 5.90 -3.27 -10.57
C PRO A 11 5.55 -1.87 -10.10
N ILE A 12 4.49 -1.77 -9.30
CA ILE A 12 4.14 -0.51 -8.67
C ILE A 12 5.28 -0.17 -7.71
N SER A 13 6.03 0.88 -8.04
CA SER A 13 7.21 1.31 -7.29
C SER A 13 7.07 2.78 -6.92
N SER A 14 7.50 3.07 -5.70
CA SER A 14 7.57 4.40 -5.11
C SER A 14 8.86 5.16 -5.46
N GLY A 15 9.85 4.47 -6.02
CA GLY A 15 11.22 4.99 -6.15
C GLY A 15 12.09 4.80 -4.91
N ASP A 16 11.54 4.30 -3.79
CA ASP A 16 12.27 3.91 -2.59
C ASP A 16 12.07 2.39 -2.34
N LEU A 17 13.16 1.63 -2.39
CA LEU A 17 13.12 0.18 -2.24
C LEU A 17 12.59 -0.28 -0.86
N ILE A 18 12.84 0.51 0.19
CA ILE A 18 12.36 0.22 1.55
C ILE A 18 10.86 0.47 1.61
N ALA A 19 10.37 1.57 1.03
CA ALA A 19 8.94 1.85 0.93
C ALA A 19 8.21 0.76 0.13
N ASP A 20 8.78 0.32 -1.00
CA ASP A 20 8.23 -0.76 -1.83
C ASP A 20 8.14 -2.07 -1.05
N ARG A 21 9.20 -2.41 -0.29
CA ARG A 21 9.21 -3.61 0.54
C ARG A 21 8.17 -3.56 1.66
N ARG A 22 8.05 -2.41 2.33
CA ARG A 22 7.05 -2.19 3.40
C ARG A 22 5.63 -2.30 2.86
N TYR A 23 5.37 -1.70 1.71
CA TYR A 23 4.08 -1.83 1.02
C TYR A 23 3.76 -3.29 0.71
N ALA A 24 4.70 -4.05 0.14
CA ALA A 24 4.50 -5.46 -0.15
C ALA A 24 4.19 -6.30 1.11
N ILE A 25 4.85 -6.03 2.24
CA ILE A 25 4.56 -6.70 3.52
C ILE A 25 3.19 -6.28 4.05
N ALA A 26 2.82 -5.01 3.97
CA ALA A 26 1.52 -4.53 4.41
C ALA A 26 0.37 -5.21 3.65
N ARG A 27 0.50 -5.40 2.32
CA ARG A 27 -0.49 -6.13 1.53
C ARG A 27 -0.64 -7.59 1.95
N GLU A 28 0.44 -8.23 2.38
CA GLU A 28 0.37 -9.59 2.91
C GLU A 28 -0.27 -9.64 4.30
N LEU A 29 -0.02 -8.66 5.17
CA LEU A 29 -0.67 -8.54 6.47
C LEU A 29 -2.18 -8.28 6.33
N GLU A 30 -2.57 -7.41 5.41
CA GLU A 30 -3.97 -7.15 5.08
C GLU A 30 -4.70 -8.43 4.64
N ARG A 31 -4.08 -9.24 3.77
CA ARG A 31 -4.61 -10.56 3.36
C ARG A 31 -4.79 -11.53 4.53
N ARG A 32 -4.02 -11.37 5.61
CA ARG A 32 -4.13 -12.15 6.85
C ARG A 32 -5.12 -11.54 7.85
N GLY A 33 -5.67 -10.37 7.56
CA GLY A 33 -6.55 -9.63 8.47
C GLY A 33 -5.82 -8.83 9.56
N GLU A 34 -4.50 -8.72 9.48
CA GLU A 34 -3.65 -8.00 10.44
C GLU A 34 -3.64 -6.49 10.12
N PHE A 35 -4.82 -5.88 10.12
CA PHE A 35 -5.05 -4.53 9.60
C PHE A 35 -4.27 -3.43 10.34
N PHE A 36 -4.14 -3.52 11.66
CA PHE A 36 -3.35 -2.55 12.43
C PHE A 36 -1.86 -2.56 12.03
N ALA A 37 -1.28 -3.75 11.90
CA ALA A 37 0.11 -3.90 11.48
C ALA A 37 0.31 -3.49 10.01
N ALA A 38 -0.67 -3.76 9.15
CA ALA A 38 -0.65 -3.31 7.77
C ALA A 38 -0.69 -1.77 7.67
N ALA A 39 -1.58 -1.11 8.43
CA ALA A 39 -1.67 0.35 8.46
C ALA A 39 -0.38 1.00 8.94
N ASP A 40 0.26 0.45 9.97
CA ASP A 40 1.53 0.96 10.49
C ASP A 40 2.66 0.88 9.44
N LEU A 41 2.79 -0.26 8.75
CA LEU A 41 3.78 -0.39 7.68
C LEU A 41 3.51 0.53 6.49
N LEU A 42 2.25 0.79 6.15
CA LEU A 42 1.91 1.74 5.10
C LEU A 42 2.25 3.17 5.51
N ALA A 43 1.96 3.57 6.75
CA ALA A 43 2.37 4.89 7.26
C ALA A 43 3.89 5.06 7.18
N GLN A 44 4.66 4.05 7.60
CA GLN A 44 6.12 4.05 7.49
C GLN A 44 6.64 4.05 6.03
N ALA A 45 5.89 3.47 5.09
CA ALA A 45 6.23 3.53 3.66
C ALA A 45 6.01 4.95 3.12
N LEU A 46 4.93 5.60 3.55
CA LEU A 46 4.53 6.95 3.12
C LEU A 46 5.40 8.05 3.73
N GLU A 47 5.98 7.83 4.91
CA GLU A 47 7.05 8.70 5.45
C GLU A 47 8.29 8.73 4.56
N ARG A 48 8.60 7.60 3.91
CA ARG A 48 9.75 7.46 2.99
C ARG A 48 9.41 8.01 1.60
N ALA A 49 8.23 7.66 1.10
CA ALA A 49 7.76 8.04 -0.22
C ALA A 49 6.38 8.70 -0.13
N PRO A 50 6.31 10.00 0.20
CA PRO A 50 5.02 10.71 0.32
C PRO A 50 4.22 10.76 -0.98
N GLY A 51 4.87 10.60 -2.13
CA GLY A 51 4.24 10.54 -3.45
C GLY A 51 3.75 9.15 -3.85
N PHE A 52 3.85 8.14 -2.98
CA PHE A 52 3.45 6.77 -3.30
C PHE A 52 1.93 6.61 -3.23
N GLY A 53 1.22 7.12 -4.24
CA GLY A 53 -0.25 7.22 -4.24
C GLY A 53 -0.97 5.92 -3.91
N VAL A 54 -0.51 4.78 -4.44
CA VAL A 54 -1.14 3.48 -4.15
C VAL A 54 -1.07 3.09 -2.66
N ALA A 55 -0.04 3.54 -1.93
CA ALA A 55 0.08 3.28 -0.51
C ALA A 55 -0.87 4.17 0.31
N TRP A 56 -1.17 5.39 -0.16
CA TRP A 56 -2.20 6.24 0.44
C TRP A 56 -3.59 5.61 0.29
N PHE A 57 -3.92 5.11 -0.91
CA PHE A 57 -5.18 4.38 -1.13
C PHE A 57 -5.29 3.13 -0.24
N ALA A 58 -4.24 2.31 -0.21
CA ALA A 58 -4.23 1.12 0.64
C ALA A 58 -4.38 1.48 2.13
N LEU A 59 -3.75 2.56 2.60
CA LEU A 59 -3.87 3.00 3.99
C LEU A 59 -5.28 3.48 4.30
N ALA A 60 -5.91 4.19 3.36
CA ALA A 60 -7.28 4.66 3.51
C ALA A 60 -8.27 3.49 3.63
N ASP A 61 -8.20 2.52 2.71
CA ASP A 61 -9.03 1.31 2.73
C ASP A 61 -8.89 0.57 4.08
N ILE A 62 -7.66 0.36 4.54
CA ILE A 62 -7.39 -0.33 5.81
C ILE A 62 -7.94 0.48 7.00
N ARG A 63 -7.83 1.81 6.99
CA ARG A 63 -8.40 2.66 8.04
C ARG A 63 -9.93 2.61 8.06
N GLU A 64 -10.58 2.54 6.89
CA GLU A 64 -12.03 2.32 6.84
C GLU A 64 -12.42 0.97 7.45
N HIS A 65 -11.66 -0.09 7.14
CA HIS A 65 -11.85 -1.42 7.75
C HIS A 65 -11.71 -1.42 9.27
N LEU A 66 -10.79 -0.60 9.80
CA LEU A 66 -10.58 -0.41 11.23
C LEU A 66 -11.62 0.53 11.89
N GLY A 67 -12.50 1.16 11.11
CA GLY A 67 -13.49 2.12 11.59
C GLY A 67 -13.00 3.56 11.74
N ASP A 68 -11.74 3.85 11.38
CA ASP A 68 -11.15 5.19 11.39
C ASP A 68 -11.50 5.95 10.11
N ARG A 69 -12.76 6.34 9.97
CA ARG A 69 -13.25 7.07 8.79
C ARG A 69 -12.58 8.44 8.61
N ALA A 70 -12.22 9.10 9.70
CA ALA A 70 -11.56 10.40 9.64
C ALA A 70 -10.15 10.26 9.05
N GLY A 71 -9.35 9.33 9.59
CA GLY A 71 -8.01 9.04 9.08
C GLY A 71 -8.03 8.46 7.66
N ALA A 72 -9.06 7.71 7.28
CA ALA A 72 -9.23 7.26 5.91
C ALA A 72 -9.48 8.43 4.94
N GLY A 73 -10.38 9.35 5.30
CA GLY A 73 -10.65 10.55 4.51
C GLY A 73 -9.46 11.50 4.38
N GLU A 74 -8.56 11.52 5.36
CA GLU A 74 -7.26 12.20 5.22
C GLU A 74 -6.34 11.50 4.23
N ALA A 75 -6.23 10.16 4.33
CA ALA A 75 -5.38 9.39 3.44
C ALA A 75 -5.84 9.46 1.96
N PHE A 76 -7.15 9.41 1.69
CA PHE A 76 -7.68 9.57 0.33
C PHE A 76 -7.43 10.94 -0.31
N ARG A 77 -7.15 11.97 0.49
CA ARG A 77 -6.89 13.33 -0.01
C ARG A 77 -5.43 13.58 -0.38
N ARG A 78 -4.55 12.62 -0.13
CA ARG A 78 -3.11 12.70 -0.42
C ARG A 78 -2.82 12.19 -1.82
#